data_AF-A0A6P5JQA5-F1
#
_entry.id   AF-A0A6P5JQA5-F1
#
_cell.length_a   1.000
_cell.length_b   1.000
_cell.length_c   1.000
_cell.angle_alpha   90.00
_cell.angle_beta   90.00
_cell.angle_gamma   90.00
#
_symmetry.space_group_name_H-M   'P 1'
#
loop_
_entity.id
_entity.type
_entity.pdbx_description
1 polymer ?
#
loop_
_entity_poly.entity_id
_entity_poly.type
_entity_poly.pdbx_seq_one_letter_code
_entity_poly.pdbx_strand_id
1 'polypeptide(L)'
;KGTAPTSGRQSPTKNGSPTKCPRFLKVKNWETDVVLNDTLHLKSTLNTACTGQICMGSIMFPSQHIRKPEDIRTKEQLFPLAKEFIDQYYSSIKRFGSKAHTDRLEEVNREIETTSTYQLKDTELIYGAKHAWRNASRCVGRIQWSKLQVFDARDCTTAHGMFNYICNHVKYATNKGNLR
;
A
#
# COMPACT_ATOMS: atom_id res chain seq x y z
N LYS A 1 33.60 -52.08 -29.11
CA LYS A 1 33.84 -50.71 -29.64
C LYS A 1 32.49 -50.14 -30.08
N GLY A 2 32.03 -49.07 -29.45
CA GLY A 2 30.72 -48.46 -29.71
C GLY A 2 30.38 -47.48 -28.61
N THR A 3 31.17 -46.40 -28.55
CA THR A 3 31.11 -45.30 -27.59
C THR A 3 29.81 -44.51 -27.72
N ALA A 4 29.17 -44.23 -26.58
CA ALA A 4 28.06 -43.29 -26.47
C ALA A 4 28.50 -41.85 -26.76
N PRO A 5 27.68 -41.01 -27.41
CA PRO A 5 27.86 -39.56 -27.37
C PRO A 5 27.00 -38.96 -26.25
N THR A 6 27.69 -38.46 -25.22
CA THR A 6 27.19 -37.46 -24.29
C THR A 6 27.04 -36.12 -25.02
N SER A 7 25.81 -35.66 -25.31
CA SER A 7 25.58 -34.28 -25.73
C SER A 7 25.20 -33.43 -24.52
N GLY A 8 26.18 -32.66 -24.05
CA GLY A 8 26.07 -31.79 -22.88
C GLY A 8 25.04 -30.65 -23.04
N ARG A 9 24.51 -30.25 -21.87
CA ARG A 9 23.84 -28.96 -21.64
C ARG A 9 24.72 -27.80 -22.15
N GLN A 10 24.14 -26.93 -22.96
CA GLN A 10 24.43 -25.50 -22.89
C GLN A 10 23.12 -24.73 -23.00
N SER A 11 22.62 -24.29 -21.84
CA SER A 11 21.62 -23.21 -21.79
C SER A 11 22.33 -21.91 -22.20
N PRO A 12 21.73 -21.07 -23.06
CA PRO A 12 22.34 -19.80 -23.41
C PRO A 12 22.49 -18.94 -22.16
N THR A 13 23.72 -18.53 -21.88
CA THR A 13 24.05 -17.51 -20.88
C THR A 13 23.40 -16.20 -21.29
N LYS A 14 22.28 -15.85 -20.66
CA LYS A 14 21.73 -14.49 -20.75
C LYS A 14 22.61 -13.56 -19.91
N ASN A 15 23.69 -13.09 -20.51
CA ASN A 15 24.39 -11.89 -20.09
C ASN A 15 23.49 -10.69 -20.38
N GLY A 16 22.71 -10.29 -19.37
CA GLY A 16 21.90 -9.09 -19.39
C GLY A 16 21.47 -8.75 -17.97
N SER A 17 21.79 -7.55 -17.51
CA SER A 17 21.54 -7.06 -16.16
C SER A 17 20.09 -7.33 -15.69
N PRO A 18 19.85 -7.89 -14.49
CA PRO A 18 18.51 -8.23 -14.03
C PRO A 18 17.86 -7.01 -13.37
N THR A 19 17.51 -5.95 -14.10
CA THR A 19 17.22 -4.67 -13.42
C THR A 19 16.02 -3.85 -13.87
N LYS A 20 15.04 -4.40 -14.62
CA LYS A 20 13.75 -3.70 -14.76
C LYS A 20 12.56 -4.65 -14.65
N CYS A 21 11.66 -4.36 -13.71
CA CYS A 21 10.35 -4.98 -13.61
C CYS A 21 9.60 -4.79 -14.94
N PRO A 22 9.01 -5.83 -15.55
CA PRO A 22 8.30 -5.71 -16.82
C PRO A 22 7.16 -4.69 -16.75
N ARG A 23 6.89 -3.97 -17.84
CA ARG A 23 5.82 -2.96 -17.87
C ARG A 23 4.42 -3.53 -17.60
N PHE A 24 4.20 -4.79 -17.97
CA PHE A 24 2.95 -5.50 -17.80
C PHE A 24 3.24 -6.92 -17.31
N LEU A 25 2.46 -7.41 -16.36
CA LEU A 25 2.46 -8.81 -15.93
C LEU A 25 1.11 -9.44 -16.26
N LYS A 26 1.11 -10.63 -16.87
CA LYS A 26 -0.11 -11.34 -17.25
C LYS A 26 -0.57 -12.26 -16.11
N VAL A 27 -1.85 -12.19 -15.78
CA VAL A 27 -2.52 -13.09 -14.84
C VAL A 27 -3.62 -13.83 -15.57
N LYS A 28 -3.60 -15.16 -15.54
CA LYS A 28 -4.58 -16.02 -16.21
C LYS A 28 -5.51 -16.66 -15.19
N ASN A 29 -6.81 -16.59 -15.44
CA ASN A 29 -7.78 -17.46 -14.81
C ASN A 29 -7.85 -18.78 -15.61
N TRP A 30 -7.57 -19.92 -14.98
CA TRP A 30 -7.49 -21.22 -15.65
C TRP A 30 -8.84 -21.90 -15.88
N GLU A 31 -9.90 -21.43 -15.23
CA GLU A 31 -11.27 -21.95 -15.40
C GLU A 31 -11.98 -21.26 -16.57
N THR A 32 -11.79 -19.95 -16.73
CA THR A 32 -12.48 -19.11 -17.73
C THR A 32 -11.60 -18.68 -18.90
N ASP A 33 -10.31 -19.02 -18.87
CA ASP A 33 -9.27 -18.57 -19.80
C ASP A 33 -9.08 -17.05 -19.92
N VAL A 34 -9.76 -16.24 -19.09
CA VAL A 34 -9.60 -14.79 -19.04
C VAL A 34 -8.18 -14.43 -18.63
N VAL A 35 -7.55 -13.51 -19.38
CA VAL A 35 -6.22 -12.97 -19.07
C VAL A 35 -6.31 -11.49 -18.74
N LEU A 36 -5.79 -11.11 -17.58
CA LEU A 36 -5.66 -9.73 -17.13
C LEU A 36 -4.21 -9.27 -17.22
N ASN A 37 -4.01 -7.97 -17.45
CA ASN A 37 -2.69 -7.35 -17.46
C ASN A 37 -2.56 -6.43 -16.24
N ASP A 38 -1.61 -6.73 -15.36
CA ASP A 38 -1.27 -5.89 -14.21
C ASP A 38 -0.21 -4.86 -14.63
N THR A 39 -0.54 -3.59 -14.46
CA THR A 39 0.39 -2.45 -14.53
C THR A 39 0.59 -1.77 -13.18
N LEU A 40 -0.26 -2.09 -12.19
CA LEU A 40 -0.28 -1.40 -10.90
C LEU A 40 0.90 -1.81 -10.02
N HIS A 41 1.46 -3.02 -10.21
CA HIS A 41 2.65 -3.48 -9.50
C HIS A 41 3.85 -2.54 -9.62
N LEU A 42 3.95 -1.76 -10.72
CA LEU A 42 4.99 -0.74 -10.91
C LEU A 42 4.90 0.42 -9.92
N LYS A 43 3.76 0.58 -9.24
CA LYS A 43 3.53 1.56 -8.18
C LYS A 43 3.78 0.98 -6.78
N SER A 44 4.26 -0.26 -6.67
CA SER A 44 4.63 -0.81 -5.37
C SER A 44 5.84 -0.07 -4.80
N THR A 45 5.66 0.54 -3.63
CA THR A 45 6.70 1.27 -2.91
C THR A 45 7.37 0.45 -1.81
N LEU A 46 6.77 -0.69 -1.46
CA LEU A 46 7.29 -1.61 -0.46
C LEU A 46 7.84 -2.87 -1.12
N ASN A 47 8.96 -3.35 -0.61
CA ASN A 47 9.57 -4.59 -1.04
C ASN A 47 8.80 -5.78 -0.47
N THR A 48 8.64 -6.83 -1.27
CA THR A 48 8.17 -8.12 -0.76
C THR A 48 9.30 -8.84 -0.03
N ALA A 49 8.96 -9.88 0.75
CA ALA A 49 9.95 -10.76 1.37
C ALA A 49 10.70 -11.65 0.37
N CYS A 50 10.20 -11.76 -0.87
CA CYS A 50 10.79 -12.64 -1.87
C CYS A 50 12.04 -12.02 -2.50
N THR A 51 12.98 -12.87 -2.93
CA THR A 51 14.14 -12.49 -3.73
C THR A 51 14.08 -13.17 -5.09
N GLY A 52 15.04 -12.86 -5.98
CA GLY A 52 15.15 -13.55 -7.26
C GLY A 52 15.48 -15.06 -7.14
N GLN A 53 15.87 -15.51 -5.95
CA GLN A 53 16.26 -16.91 -5.69
C GLN A 53 15.25 -17.65 -4.80
N ILE A 54 14.51 -16.94 -3.94
CA ILE A 54 13.65 -17.56 -2.92
C ILE A 54 12.30 -16.86 -2.89
N CYS A 55 11.24 -17.66 -3.01
CA CYS A 55 9.87 -17.22 -2.74
C CYS A 55 9.53 -17.43 -1.26
N MET A 56 9.09 -16.38 -0.59
CA MET A 56 8.65 -16.40 0.81
C MET A 56 7.13 -16.18 0.94
N GLY A 57 6.36 -16.51 -0.11
CA GLY A 57 4.93 -16.19 -0.20
C GLY A 57 4.05 -16.85 0.86
N SER A 58 4.47 -17.99 1.42
CA SER A 58 3.75 -18.72 2.47
C SER A 58 4.11 -18.28 3.90
N ILE A 59 5.09 -17.39 4.07
CA ILE A 59 5.48 -16.92 5.40
C ILE A 59 4.39 -15.99 5.95
N MET A 60 3.89 -16.32 7.14
CA MET A 60 2.75 -15.62 7.74
C MET A 60 3.09 -14.16 8.11
N PHE A 61 4.25 -13.93 8.72
CA PHE A 61 4.66 -12.62 9.22
C PHE A 61 6.07 -12.25 8.73
N PRO A 62 6.24 -11.94 7.43
CA PRO A 62 7.51 -11.44 6.95
C PRO A 62 7.81 -10.07 7.55
N SER A 63 9.09 -9.79 7.83
CA SER A 63 9.53 -8.54 8.46
C SER A 63 9.14 -7.30 7.64
N GLN A 64 9.06 -7.41 6.31
CA GLN A 64 8.63 -6.34 5.42
C GLN A 64 7.16 -5.91 5.62
N HIS A 65 6.33 -6.74 6.26
CA HIS A 65 4.93 -6.41 6.58
C HIS A 65 4.78 -5.87 8.02
N ILE A 66 5.87 -5.77 8.77
CA ILE A 66 5.87 -5.31 10.16
C ILE A 66 6.50 -3.90 10.20
N ARG A 67 5.79 -2.95 10.82
CA ARG A 67 6.34 -1.64 11.18
C ARG A 67 6.75 -1.68 12.64
N LYS A 68 8.01 -1.43 12.95
CA LYS A 68 8.51 -1.41 14.33
C LYS A 68 8.40 0.01 14.93
N PRO A 69 8.32 0.14 16.27
CA PRO A 69 8.29 1.45 16.94
C PRO A 69 9.50 2.33 16.61
N GLU A 70 10.67 1.73 16.40
CA GLU A 70 11.90 2.41 16.02
C GLU A 70 11.94 2.89 14.55
N ASP A 71 11.01 2.45 13.70
CA ASP A 71 10.94 2.85 12.29
C ASP A 71 10.29 4.24 12.12
N ILE A 72 10.75 5.23 12.89
CA ILE A 72 10.32 6.63 12.78
C ILE A 72 11.03 7.25 11.57
N ARG A 73 10.26 7.92 10.70
CA ARG A 73 10.79 8.54 9.49
C ARG A 73 11.46 9.86 9.83
N THR A 74 12.61 10.12 9.22
CA THR A 74 13.23 11.45 9.25
C THR A 74 12.48 12.42 8.33
N LYS A 75 12.75 13.73 8.43
CA LYS A 75 12.11 14.75 7.58
C LYS A 75 12.36 14.48 6.10
N GLU A 76 13.60 14.12 5.76
CA GLU A 76 14.07 13.86 4.40
C GLU A 76 13.36 12.64 3.78
N GLN A 77 13.00 11.65 4.61
CA GLN A 77 12.23 10.49 4.20
C GLN A 77 10.72 10.78 4.15
N LEU A 78 10.22 11.65 5.03
CA LEU A 78 8.80 11.89 5.19
C LEU A 78 8.21 12.71 4.04
N PHE A 79 8.91 13.77 3.59
CA PHE A 79 8.36 14.64 2.55
C PHE A 79 8.07 13.92 1.22
N PRO A 80 8.97 13.08 0.66
CA PRO A 80 8.66 12.32 -0.56
C PRO A 80 7.43 11.44 -0.43
N LEU A 81 7.24 10.80 0.74
CA LEU A 81 6.09 9.94 1.02
C LEU A 81 4.80 10.73 1.19
N ALA A 82 4.86 11.88 1.86
CA ALA A 82 3.74 12.78 2.01
C ALA A 82 3.32 13.33 0.63
N LYS A 83 4.28 13.77 -0.18
CA LYS A 83 4.04 14.22 -1.56
C LYS A 83 3.36 13.14 -2.39
N GLU A 84 3.86 11.90 -2.37
CA GLU A 84 3.26 10.79 -3.12
C GLU A 84 1.80 10.56 -2.71
N PHE A 85 1.52 10.57 -1.42
CA PHE A 85 0.16 10.40 -0.90
C PHE A 85 -0.76 11.56 -1.32
N ILE A 86 -0.30 12.81 -1.21
CA ILE A 86 -1.07 14.00 -1.62
C ILE A 86 -1.32 13.99 -3.13
N ASP A 87 -0.31 13.68 -3.94
CA ASP A 87 -0.45 13.49 -5.38
C ASP A 87 -1.54 12.45 -5.71
N GLN A 88 -1.53 11.32 -4.98
CA GLN A 88 -2.52 10.26 -5.13
C GLN A 88 -3.94 10.74 -4.76
N TYR A 89 -4.08 11.44 -3.63
CA TYR A 89 -5.35 11.99 -3.18
C TYR A 89 -5.92 12.99 -4.20
N TYR A 90 -5.14 13.97 -4.65
CA TYR A 90 -5.59 14.97 -5.62
C TYR A 90 -5.87 14.37 -7.01
N SER A 91 -5.14 13.32 -7.39
CA SER A 91 -5.47 12.53 -8.58
C SER A 91 -6.84 11.86 -8.46
N SER A 92 -7.18 11.30 -7.29
CA SER A 92 -8.45 10.59 -7.08
C SER A 92 -9.67 11.49 -7.18
N ILE A 93 -9.55 12.77 -6.78
CA ILE A 93 -10.61 13.77 -6.86
C ILE A 93 -10.55 14.60 -8.15
N LYS A 94 -9.75 14.17 -9.14
CA LYS A 94 -9.57 14.81 -10.45
C LYS A 94 -9.13 16.29 -10.36
N ARG A 95 -8.27 16.61 -9.38
CA ARG A 95 -7.72 17.96 -9.13
C ARG A 95 -6.20 17.99 -9.08
N PHE A 96 -5.56 16.99 -9.67
CA PHE A 96 -4.11 16.96 -9.81
C PHE A 96 -3.61 18.20 -10.59
N GLY A 97 -2.59 18.86 -10.06
CA GLY A 97 -2.02 20.09 -10.63
C GLY A 97 -2.85 21.36 -10.42
N SER A 98 -3.98 21.30 -9.72
CA SER A 98 -4.75 22.50 -9.38
C SER A 98 -4.04 23.38 -8.34
N LYS A 99 -4.45 24.65 -8.21
CA LYS A 99 -3.94 25.54 -7.15
C LYS A 99 -4.09 24.93 -5.75
N ALA A 100 -5.24 24.32 -5.46
CA ALA A 100 -5.45 23.66 -4.18
C ALA A 100 -4.48 22.48 -3.93
N HIS A 101 -3.97 21.84 -5.00
CA HIS A 101 -2.99 20.77 -4.90
C HIS A 101 -1.60 21.32 -4.56
N THR A 102 -1.15 22.35 -5.28
CA THR A 102 0.15 22.99 -5.04
C THR A 102 0.21 23.62 -3.66
N ASP A 103 -0.84 24.36 -3.27
CA ASP A 103 -0.92 25.01 -1.96
C ASP A 103 -0.86 23.98 -0.82
N ARG A 104 -1.48 22.79 -1.01
CA ARG A 104 -1.43 21.71 -0.01
C ARG A 104 -0.05 21.08 0.08
N LEU A 105 0.65 20.89 -1.05
CA LEU A 105 2.03 20.37 -1.03
C LEU A 105 2.97 21.33 -0.31
N GLU A 106 2.85 22.64 -0.53
CA GLU A 106 3.63 23.66 0.17
C GLU A 106 3.31 23.70 1.67
N GLU A 107 2.03 23.61 2.03
CA GLU A 107 1.57 23.52 3.43
C GLU A 107 2.22 22.33 4.14
N VAL A 108 2.13 21.13 3.54
CA VAL A 108 2.72 19.90 4.09
C VAL A 108 4.25 20.00 4.18
N ASN A 109 4.92 20.56 3.16
CA ASN A 109 6.36 20.76 3.19
C ASN A 109 6.78 21.63 4.38
N ARG A 110 6.12 22.77 4.54
CA ARG A 110 6.40 23.72 5.62
C ARG A 110 6.14 23.10 7.01
N GLU A 111 5.07 22.32 7.15
CA GLU A 111 4.72 21.65 8.42
C GLU A 111 5.80 20.62 8.80
N ILE A 112 6.27 19.82 7.84
CA ILE A 112 7.36 18.84 8.05
C ILE A 112 8.66 19.54 8.43
N GLU A 113 9.02 20.62 7.75
CA GLU A 113 10.24 21.37 8.05
C GLU A 113 10.21 21.96 9.47
N THR A 114 9.07 22.51 9.89
CA THR A 114 8.93 23.21 11.17
C THR A 114 8.68 22.27 12.35
N THR A 115 7.86 21.23 12.17
CA THR A 115 7.40 20.35 13.26
C THR A 115 7.96 18.93 13.20
N SER A 116 8.69 18.59 12.14
CA SER A 116 9.15 17.22 11.81
C SER A 116 8.02 16.23 11.47
N THR A 117 6.78 16.69 11.34
CA THR A 117 5.62 15.88 10.98
C THR A 117 4.59 16.75 10.23
N TYR A 118 3.44 16.17 9.87
CA TYR A 118 2.30 16.94 9.37
C TYR A 118 0.97 16.29 9.75
N GLN A 119 -0.09 17.07 9.75
CA GLN A 119 -1.45 16.59 9.98
C GLN A 119 -2.24 16.44 8.69
N LEU A 120 -2.92 15.30 8.56
CA LEU A 120 -3.86 15.05 7.48
C LEU A 120 -5.14 15.88 7.67
N LYS A 121 -5.74 16.31 6.56
CA LYS A 121 -7.12 16.80 6.56
C LYS A 121 -8.08 15.62 6.68
N ASP A 122 -9.29 15.84 7.18
CA ASP A 122 -10.26 14.76 7.41
C ASP A 122 -10.57 13.98 6.12
N THR A 123 -10.68 14.68 5.00
CA THR A 123 -10.90 14.08 3.68
C THR A 123 -9.72 13.21 3.24
N GLU A 124 -8.50 13.60 3.59
CA GLU A 124 -7.28 12.84 3.32
C GLU A 124 -7.21 11.61 4.22
N LEU A 125 -7.56 11.73 5.51
CA LEU A 125 -7.64 10.61 6.44
C LEU A 125 -8.67 9.56 5.98
N ILE A 126 -9.86 10.00 5.57
CA ILE A 126 -10.90 9.12 5.03
C ILE A 126 -10.41 8.40 3.77
N TYR A 127 -9.77 9.14 2.86
CA TYR A 127 -9.20 8.59 1.64
C TYR A 127 -8.13 7.53 1.95
N GLY A 128 -7.20 7.84 2.85
CA GLY A 128 -6.11 6.98 3.27
C GLY A 128 -6.61 5.69 3.90
N ALA A 129 -7.57 5.76 4.83
CA ALA A 129 -8.17 4.58 5.46
C ALA A 129 -8.82 3.63 4.43
N LYS A 130 -9.62 4.18 3.50
CA LYS A 130 -10.25 3.39 2.43
C LYS A 130 -9.23 2.77 1.48
N HIS A 131 -8.18 3.52 1.11
CA HIS A 131 -7.12 3.00 0.25
C HIS A 131 -6.25 1.95 0.94
N ALA A 132 -5.98 2.08 2.23
CA ALA A 132 -5.28 1.05 3.00
C ALA A 132 -6.05 -0.28 2.97
N TRP A 133 -7.37 -0.26 3.15
CA TRP A 133 -8.20 -1.47 3.01
C TRP A 133 -8.21 -2.01 1.58
N ARG A 134 -8.41 -1.14 0.57
CA ARG A 134 -8.35 -1.53 -0.85
C ARG A 134 -7.03 -2.23 -1.21
N ASN A 135 -5.92 -1.76 -0.64
CA ASN A 135 -4.58 -2.27 -0.91
C ASN A 135 -4.19 -3.48 -0.04
N ALA A 136 -5.03 -3.90 0.90
CA ALA A 136 -4.78 -5.08 1.75
C ALA A 136 -4.92 -6.38 0.95
N SER A 137 -3.82 -6.87 0.37
CA SER A 137 -3.77 -8.05 -0.50
C SER A 137 -4.36 -9.33 0.12
N ARG A 138 -4.34 -9.45 1.47
CA ARG A 138 -4.87 -10.59 2.23
C ARG A 138 -6.38 -10.53 2.51
N CYS A 139 -7.06 -9.42 2.18
CA CYS A 139 -8.49 -9.27 2.44
C CYS A 139 -9.33 -9.71 1.23
N VAL A 140 -10.18 -10.73 1.39
CA VAL A 140 -11.11 -11.15 0.31
C VAL A 140 -12.31 -10.19 0.17
N GLY A 141 -12.74 -9.55 1.27
CA GLY A 141 -13.89 -8.65 1.33
C GLY A 141 -13.68 -7.25 0.73
N ARG A 142 -12.63 -7.05 -0.08
CA ARG A 142 -12.25 -5.74 -0.62
C ARG A 142 -13.29 -5.12 -1.55
N ILE A 143 -14.30 -5.85 -2.02
CA ILE A 143 -15.38 -5.26 -2.84
C ILE A 143 -16.12 -4.12 -2.12
N GLN A 144 -16.13 -4.12 -0.79
CA GLN A 144 -16.77 -3.10 0.05
C GLN A 144 -15.87 -1.90 0.40
N TRP A 145 -14.64 -1.83 -0.12
CA TRP A 145 -13.59 -0.90 0.33
C TRP A 145 -14.01 0.59 0.38
N SER A 146 -14.90 1.02 -0.52
CA SER A 146 -15.36 2.40 -0.60
C SER A 146 -16.45 2.73 0.43
N LYS A 147 -17.14 1.71 0.97
CA LYS A 147 -18.20 1.81 1.98
C LYS A 147 -17.63 1.54 3.37
N LEU A 148 -16.70 2.39 3.78
CA LEU A 148 -16.11 2.40 5.13
C LEU A 148 -16.51 3.68 5.85
N GLN A 149 -17.06 3.55 7.06
CA GLN A 149 -17.22 4.67 7.99
C GLN A 149 -15.90 4.89 8.74
N VAL A 150 -15.41 6.11 8.73
CA VAL A 150 -14.21 6.50 9.48
C VAL A 150 -14.64 7.34 10.67
N PHE A 151 -14.14 6.98 11.85
CA PHE A 151 -14.28 7.76 13.08
C PHE A 151 -12.94 8.41 13.36
N ASP A 152 -12.89 9.73 13.34
CA ASP A 152 -11.70 10.46 13.74
C ASP A 152 -11.65 10.57 15.26
N ALA A 153 -10.55 10.12 15.85
CA ALA A 153 -10.28 10.15 17.28
C ALA A 153 -8.86 10.67 17.56
N ARG A 154 -8.29 11.46 16.63
CA ARG A 154 -6.94 12.04 16.75
C ARG A 154 -6.81 13.03 17.91
N ASP A 155 -7.92 13.52 18.44
CA ASP A 155 -8.02 14.40 19.61
C ASP A 155 -8.00 13.66 20.95
N CYS A 156 -8.00 12.32 20.94
CA CYS A 156 -8.06 11.52 22.16
C CYS A 156 -6.76 11.57 22.98
N THR A 157 -6.87 11.96 24.25
CA THR A 157 -5.72 12.11 25.17
C THR A 157 -5.72 11.16 26.36
N THR A 158 -6.80 10.41 26.58
CA THR A 158 -6.94 9.52 27.77
C THR A 158 -7.44 8.14 27.40
N ALA A 159 -7.09 7.13 28.22
CA ALA A 159 -7.59 5.77 28.06
C ALA A 159 -9.13 5.69 28.17
N HIS A 160 -9.74 6.51 29.03
CA HIS A 160 -11.21 6.62 29.11
C HIS A 160 -11.83 7.18 27.83
N GLY A 161 -11.17 8.16 27.21
CA GLY A 161 -11.56 8.66 25.88
C GLY A 161 -11.50 7.55 24.83
N MET A 162 -10.42 6.76 24.82
CA MET A 162 -10.28 5.61 23.91
C MET A 162 -11.40 4.59 24.11
N PHE A 163 -11.72 4.26 25.36
CA PHE A 163 -12.82 3.36 25.71
C PHE A 163 -14.15 3.86 25.12
N ASN A 164 -14.46 5.15 25.30
CA ASN A 164 -15.67 5.76 24.76
C ASN A 164 -15.72 5.69 23.22
N TYR A 165 -14.62 6.00 22.54
CA TYR A 165 -14.53 5.89 21.08
C TYR A 165 -14.75 4.44 20.61
N ILE A 166 -14.15 3.46 21.28
CA ILE A 166 -14.31 2.03 20.97
C ILE A 166 -15.76 1.58 21.21
N CYS A 167 -16.38 1.95 22.33
CA CYS A 167 -17.78 1.61 22.60
C CYS A 167 -18.73 2.17 21.53
N ASN A 168 -18.52 3.42 21.12
CA ASN A 168 -19.28 4.05 20.04
C ASN A 168 -19.07 3.34 18.70
N HIS A 169 -17.82 2.97 18.39
CA HIS A 169 -17.49 2.19 17.20
C HIS A 169 -18.22 0.84 17.19
N VAL A 170 -18.13 0.05 18.27
CA VAL A 170 -18.78 -1.27 18.37
C VAL A 170 -20.30 -1.16 18.22
N LYS A 171 -20.91 -0.18 18.89
CA LYS A 171 -22.35 0.12 18.76
C LYS A 171 -22.72 0.45 17.31
N TYR A 172 -21.90 1.27 16.64
CA TYR A 172 -22.11 1.63 15.24
C TYR A 172 -21.94 0.42 14.31
N ALA A 173 -20.83 -0.30 14.38
CA ALA A 173 -20.50 -1.40 13.49
C ALA A 173 -21.45 -2.60 13.66
N THR A 174 -21.88 -2.89 14.89
CA THR A 174 -22.81 -3.99 15.18
C THR A 174 -24.21 -3.72 14.66
N ASN A 175 -24.70 -2.47 14.80
CA ASN A 175 -25.98 -2.00 14.25
C ASN A 175 -27.15 -3.01 14.38
N LYS A 176 -27.32 -3.57 15.58
CA LYS A 176 -28.37 -4.57 15.88
C LYS A 176 -28.38 -5.78 14.92
N GLY A 177 -27.21 -6.20 14.42
CA GLY A 177 -27.03 -7.33 13.51
C GLY A 177 -26.87 -6.96 12.04
N ASN A 178 -27.20 -5.73 11.63
CA ASN A 178 -27.01 -5.26 10.25
C ASN A 178 -25.64 -4.56 10.11
N LEU A 179 -24.58 -5.37 10.06
CA LEU A 179 -23.18 -4.90 10.13
C LEU A 179 -22.87 -3.79 9.12
N ARG A 180 -22.03 -2.84 9.55
CA ARG A 180 -21.59 -1.68 8.77
C ARG A 180 -20.09 -1.58 8.69
#